data_AF-A0A6B3FVW8-F1
#
_entry.id   AF-A0A6B3FVW8-F1
#
_cell.length_a   1.000
_cell.length_b   1.000
_cell.length_c   1.000
_cell.angle_alpha   90.00
_cell.angle_beta   90.00
_cell.angle_gamma   90.00
#
_symmetry.space_group_name_H-M   'P 1'
#
loop_
_entity.id
_entity.type
_entity.pdbx_description
1 polymer ?
#
loop_
_entity_poly.entity_id
_entity_poly.type
_entity_poly.pdbx_seq_one_letter_code
_entity_poly.pdbx_strand_id
1 'polypeptide(L)'
;MSGPAAGTAVAATTTDVVCLGESMVTFLPSQPGRLADVPSFGRGIGGAESNVACALAAAGHRAAWVGRVGADGFGDHLVETIASYGVDTSAVRRDPVRPTGIYFRT
;
A
#
# COMPACT_ATOMS: atom_id res chain seq x y z
N MET A 1 20.09 46.54 5.35
CA MET A 1 20.19 45.53 4.28
C MET A 1 19.65 44.24 4.84
N SER A 2 18.56 43.78 4.25
CA SER A 2 17.65 42.75 4.74
C SER A 2 18.34 41.42 5.05
N GLY A 3 18.00 40.82 6.19
CA GLY A 3 18.31 39.41 6.48
C GLY A 3 17.56 38.48 5.53
N PRO A 4 18.02 37.23 5.36
CA PRO A 4 17.37 36.30 4.46
C PRO A 4 16.00 35.93 5.02
N ALA A 5 14.99 35.98 4.15
CA ALA A 5 13.64 35.55 4.46
C ALA A 5 13.66 34.07 4.90
N ALA A 6 13.08 33.79 6.06
CA ALA A 6 12.89 32.45 6.56
C ALA A 6 12.08 31.65 5.54
N GLY A 7 12.74 30.72 4.85
CA GLY A 7 12.06 29.71 4.05
C GLY A 7 11.10 28.97 4.96
N THR A 8 9.83 28.88 4.53
CA THR A 8 8.78 28.17 5.26
C THR A 8 9.23 26.72 5.44
N ALA A 9 9.67 26.37 6.66
CA ALA A 9 10.00 25.01 7.00
C ALA A 9 8.72 24.18 6.89
N VAL A 10 8.63 23.32 5.87
CA VAL A 10 7.67 22.23 5.87
C VAL A 10 7.99 21.42 7.12
N ALA A 11 7.08 21.40 8.09
CA ALA A 11 7.24 20.60 9.29
C ALA A 11 7.48 19.16 8.84
N ALA A 12 8.71 18.67 9.03
CA ALA A 12 9.07 17.32 8.65
C ALA A 12 8.25 16.37 9.53
N THR A 13 7.14 15.85 9.00
CA THR A 13 6.51 14.66 9.55
C THR A 13 7.58 13.58 9.49
N THR A 14 8.18 13.28 10.65
CA THR A 14 9.34 12.42 10.69
C THR A 14 8.87 11.00 10.42
N THR A 15 8.94 10.58 9.16
CA THR A 15 8.76 9.19 8.76
C THR A 15 10.06 8.45 9.06
N ASP A 16 9.99 7.35 9.79
CA ASP A 16 11.16 6.54 10.14
C ASP A 16 11.57 5.65 8.96
N VAL A 17 10.59 5.14 8.21
CA VAL A 17 10.81 4.25 7.07
C VAL A 17 9.85 4.57 5.93
N VAL A 18 10.37 4.68 4.71
CA VAL A 18 9.58 4.78 3.48
C VAL A 18 9.76 3.51 2.66
N CYS A 19 8.65 2.87 2.33
CA CYS A 19 8.60 1.70 1.47
C CYS A 19 8.02 2.11 0.11
N LEU A 20 8.80 1.97 -0.96
CA LEU A 20 8.37 2.27 -2.33
C LEU A 20 8.18 0.97 -3.10
N GLY A 21 6.97 0.70 -3.57
CA GLY A 21 6.71 -0.53 -4.31
C GLY A 21 5.27 -0.67 -4.78
N GLU A 22 4.98 -1.81 -5.40
CA GLU A 22 3.65 -2.18 -5.87
C GLU A 22 2.94 -3.06 -4.84
N SER A 23 1.67 -2.75 -4.58
CA SER A 23 0.75 -3.63 -3.87
C SER A 23 -0.33 -4.09 -4.83
N MET A 24 -0.70 -5.36 -4.70
CA MET A 24 -1.70 -6.02 -5.53
C MET A 24 -2.73 -6.71 -4.64
N VAL A 25 -3.94 -6.86 -5.16
CA VAL A 25 -4.94 -7.73 -4.51
C VAL A 25 -4.57 -9.18 -4.78
N THR A 26 -4.49 -9.98 -3.72
CA THR A 26 -4.24 -11.42 -3.83
C THR A 26 -5.54 -12.20 -3.70
N PHE A 27 -5.68 -13.23 -4.53
CA PHE A 27 -6.77 -14.20 -4.44
C PHE A 27 -6.20 -15.53 -3.94
N LEU A 28 -6.64 -15.94 -2.74
CA LEU A 28 -6.26 -17.19 -2.10
C LEU A 28 -7.32 -18.25 -2.39
N PRO A 29 -6.95 -19.43 -2.91
CA PRO A 29 -7.91 -20.48 -3.18
C PRO A 29 -8.60 -20.95 -1.90
N SER A 30 -9.90 -21.23 -1.95
CA SER A 30 -10.65 -21.69 -0.78
C SER A 30 -10.26 -23.09 -0.29
N GLN A 31 -9.58 -23.87 -1.13
CA GLN A 31 -9.08 -25.20 -0.81
C GLN A 31 -7.83 -25.52 -1.64
N PRO A 32 -6.95 -26.44 -1.18
CA PRO A 32 -5.81 -26.91 -1.96
C PRO A 32 -6.22 -27.57 -3.28
N GLY A 33 -5.41 -27.44 -4.31
CA GLY A 33 -5.65 -28.07 -5.61
C GLY A 33 -5.29 -27.17 -6.78
N ARG A 34 -5.66 -27.58 -8.00
CA ARG A 34 -5.49 -26.74 -9.19
C ARG A 34 -6.40 -25.53 -9.10
N LEU A 35 -5.90 -24.35 -9.46
CA LEU A 35 -6.71 -23.12 -9.51
C LEU A 35 -7.95 -23.23 -10.40
N ALA A 36 -7.92 -24.11 -11.41
CA ALA A 36 -9.06 -24.37 -12.28
C ALA A 36 -10.22 -25.11 -11.58
N ASP A 37 -9.95 -25.79 -10.47
CA ASP A 37 -10.89 -26.69 -9.80
C ASP A 37 -11.40 -26.12 -8.46
N VAL A 38 -10.86 -24.98 -7.99
CA VAL A 38 -11.29 -24.37 -6.73
C VAL A 38 -12.57 -23.55 -6.93
N PRO A 39 -13.56 -23.66 -6.02
CA PRO A 39 -14.88 -23.05 -6.24
C PRO A 39 -14.91 -21.55 -5.93
N SER A 40 -13.94 -21.04 -5.16
CA SER A 40 -13.91 -19.65 -4.75
C SER A 40 -12.53 -19.20 -4.30
N PHE A 41 -12.38 -17.89 -4.18
CA PHE A 41 -11.16 -17.25 -3.71
C PHE A 41 -11.45 -16.24 -2.61
N GLY A 42 -10.64 -16.28 -1.55
CA GLY A 42 -10.58 -15.22 -0.55
C GLY A 42 -9.73 -14.06 -1.05
N ARG A 43 -10.21 -12.84 -0.86
CA ARG A 43 -9.46 -11.62 -1.16
C ARG A 43 -8.50 -11.29 -0.02
N GLY A 44 -7.27 -10.94 -0.34
CA GLY A 44 -6.30 -10.33 0.58
C GLY A 44 -5.44 -9.30 -0.12
N ILE A 45 -4.39 -8.86 0.54
CA ILE A 45 -3.38 -7.95 -0.03
C ILE A 45 -2.02 -8.63 -0.17
N GLY A 46 -1.24 -8.23 -1.17
CA GLY A 46 0.14 -8.62 -1.38
C GLY A 46 0.98 -7.44 -1.85
N GLY A 47 2.30 -7.54 -1.72
CA GLY A 47 3.26 -6.47 -1.99
C GLY A 47 4.35 -6.53 -0.93
N ALA A 48 5.60 -6.74 -1.36
CA ALA A 48 6.70 -6.98 -0.43
C ALA A 48 6.93 -5.76 0.46
N GLU A 49 6.93 -4.59 -0.14
CA GLU A 49 7.22 -3.31 0.48
C GLU A 49 6.08 -2.85 1.39
N SER A 50 4.82 -3.01 0.97
CA SER A 50 3.67 -2.71 1.83
C SER A 50 3.58 -3.65 3.03
N ASN A 51 3.95 -4.93 2.85
CA ASN A 51 3.98 -5.87 3.97
C ASN A 51 5.05 -5.47 5.02
N VAL A 52 6.23 -5.02 4.56
CA VAL A 52 7.26 -4.48 5.46
C VAL A 52 6.77 -3.21 6.16
N ALA A 53 6.13 -2.28 5.43
CA ALA A 53 5.56 -1.07 6.03
C ALA A 53 4.52 -1.40 7.11
N CYS A 54 3.58 -2.31 6.83
CA CYS A 54 2.58 -2.75 7.81
C CYS A 54 3.22 -3.39 9.05
N ALA A 55 4.24 -4.24 8.87
CA ALA A 55 4.94 -4.87 9.98
C ALA A 55 5.69 -3.85 10.85
N LEU A 56 6.34 -2.86 10.24
CA LEU A 56 7.04 -1.79 10.96
C LEU A 56 6.07 -0.85 11.68
N ALA A 57 4.94 -0.51 11.05
CA ALA A 57 3.89 0.27 11.68
C ALA A 57 3.30 -0.45 12.91
N ALA A 58 3.03 -1.76 12.78
CA ALA A 58 2.58 -2.59 13.90
C ALA A 58 3.63 -2.69 15.03
N ALA A 59 4.91 -2.56 14.71
CA ALA A 59 6.01 -2.52 15.69
C ALA A 59 6.23 -1.12 16.32
N GLY A 60 5.45 -0.11 15.94
CA GLY A 60 5.51 1.24 16.52
C GLY A 60 6.37 2.25 15.76
N HIS A 61 6.87 1.90 14.56
CA HIS A 61 7.60 2.85 13.70
C HIS A 61 6.63 3.66 12.84
N ARG A 62 7.01 4.89 12.50
CA ARG A 62 6.28 5.72 11.53
C ARG A 62 6.66 5.30 10.12
N ALA A 63 5.90 4.38 9.54
CA ALA A 63 6.10 3.89 8.18
C ALA A 63 5.21 4.62 7.17
N ALA A 64 5.75 4.91 5.99
CA ALA A 64 4.98 5.39 4.84
C ALA A 64 5.12 4.42 3.66
N TRP A 65 4.06 4.27 2.88
CA TRP A 65 4.07 3.52 1.64
C TRP A 65 3.84 4.45 0.45
N VAL A 66 4.76 4.41 -0.49
CA VAL A 66 4.68 5.14 -1.76
C VAL A 66 4.42 4.13 -2.87
N GLY A 67 3.43 4.40 -3.70
CA GLY A 67 3.04 3.53 -4.79
C GLY A 67 2.00 4.17 -5.68
N ARG A 68 1.44 3.36 -6.56
CA ARG A 68 0.32 3.73 -7.42
C ARG A 68 -0.65 2.56 -7.50
N VAL A 69 -1.93 2.86 -7.42
CA VAL A 69 -3.04 1.92 -7.59
C VAL A 69 -4.07 2.51 -8.56
N GLY A 70 -4.90 1.67 -9.16
CA GLY A 70 -5.99 2.14 -10.01
C GLY A 70 -7.03 2.91 -9.19
N ALA A 71 -7.74 3.84 -9.84
CA ALA A 71 -8.93 4.50 -9.29
C ALA A 71 -10.14 3.57 -9.36
N ASP A 72 -10.02 2.41 -8.72
CA ASP A 72 -10.98 1.32 -8.69
C ASP A 72 -11.13 0.75 -7.26
N GLY A 73 -12.14 -0.10 -7.07
CA GLY A 73 -12.46 -0.66 -5.76
C GLY A 73 -11.38 -1.59 -5.19
N PHE A 74 -10.49 -2.15 -6.03
CA PHE A 74 -9.34 -2.91 -5.55
C PHE A 74 -8.24 -1.97 -5.04
N GLY A 75 -8.03 -0.85 -5.72
CA GLY A 75 -7.15 0.19 -5.24
C GLY A 75 -7.65 0.76 -3.92
N ASP A 76 -8.95 1.03 -3.80
CA ASP A 76 -9.55 1.51 -2.53
C ASP A 76 -9.27 0.51 -1.41
N HIS A 77 -9.55 -0.78 -1.66
CA HIS A 77 -9.28 -1.85 -0.72
C HIS A 77 -7.80 -1.91 -0.29
N LEU A 78 -6.84 -1.75 -1.20
CA LEU A 78 -5.41 -1.74 -0.85
C LEU A 78 -5.05 -0.56 0.05
N VAL A 79 -5.45 0.66 -0.33
CA VAL A 79 -5.12 1.87 0.42
C VAL A 79 -5.74 1.83 1.81
N GLU A 80 -7.02 1.47 1.91
CA GLU A 80 -7.74 1.35 3.20
C GLU A 80 -7.11 0.27 4.09
N THR A 81 -6.83 -0.91 3.51
CA THR A 81 -6.25 -2.02 4.28
C THR A 81 -4.86 -1.66 4.79
N ILE A 82 -3.99 -1.11 3.94
CA ILE A 82 -2.63 -0.73 4.34
C ILE A 82 -2.67 0.42 5.37
N ALA A 83 -3.52 1.43 5.15
CA ALA A 83 -3.69 2.53 6.11
C ALA A 83 -4.21 2.04 7.47
N SER A 84 -5.03 0.98 7.50
CA SER A 84 -5.53 0.42 8.77
C SER A 84 -4.45 -0.17 9.69
N TYR A 85 -3.25 -0.47 9.16
CA TYR A 85 -2.07 -0.85 9.95
C TYR A 85 -1.32 0.36 10.54
N GLY A 86 -1.75 1.59 10.30
CA GLY A 86 -1.06 2.81 10.71
C GLY A 86 0.02 3.30 9.74
N VAL A 87 0.05 2.77 8.52
CA VAL A 87 0.97 3.20 7.46
C VAL A 87 0.45 4.50 6.83
N ASP A 88 1.32 5.50 6.68
CA ASP A 88 1.01 6.71 5.90
C ASP A 88 0.93 6.37 4.41
N THR A 89 -0.25 6.59 3.82
CA THR A 89 -0.55 6.35 2.41
C THR A 89 -0.80 7.64 1.61
N SER A 90 -0.52 8.82 2.20
CA SER A 90 -0.75 10.13 1.57
C SER A 90 -0.01 10.33 0.24
N ALA A 91 1.09 9.60 0.04
CA ALA A 91 1.89 9.61 -1.18
C ALA A 91 1.45 8.56 -2.23
N VAL A 92 0.43 7.75 -1.96
CA VAL A 92 -0.10 6.76 -2.92
C VAL A 92 -0.90 7.48 -4.00
N ARG A 93 -0.51 7.29 -5.25
CA ARG A 93 -1.22 7.90 -6.39
C ARG A 93 -2.36 7.01 -6.88
N ARG A 94 -3.49 7.63 -7.20
CA ARG A 94 -4.63 7.01 -7.89
C ARG A 94 -4.48 7.20 -9.40
N ASP A 95 -4.59 6.13 -10.18
CA ASP A 95 -4.52 6.18 -11.64
C ASP A 95 -5.91 5.95 -12.26
N PRO A 96 -6.50 6.95 -12.95
CA PRO A 96 -7.84 6.80 -13.53
C PRO A 96 -7.87 5.97 -14.80
N VAL A 97 -6.71 5.58 -15.36
CA VAL A 97 -6.61 4.88 -16.65
C VAL A 97 -6.12 3.45 -16.47
N ARG A 98 -5.18 3.21 -15.55
CA ARG A 98 -4.57 1.89 -15.33
C ARG A 98 -5.19 1.18 -14.13
N PRO A 99 -5.60 -0.09 -14.26
CA PRO A 99 -6.24 -0.82 -13.18
C PRO A 99 -5.24 -1.23 -12.09
N THR A 100 -5.75 -1.51 -10.89
CA THR A 100 -5.00 -2.11 -9.80
C THR A 100 -4.59 -3.55 -10.15
N GLY A 101 -3.32 -3.90 -9.90
CA GLY A 101 -2.80 -5.25 -10.13
C GLY A 101 -3.43 -6.30 -9.22
N ILE A 102 -3.61 -7.51 -9.75
CA ILE A 102 -4.12 -8.67 -9.03
C ILE A 102 -3.28 -9.90 -9.32
N TYR A 103 -3.23 -10.85 -8.39
CA TYR A 103 -2.65 -12.17 -8.65
C TYR A 103 -3.32 -13.28 -7.82
N PHE A 104 -3.20 -14.51 -8.30
CA PHE A 104 -3.68 -15.71 -7.61
C PHE A 104 -2.52 -16.42 -6.93
N ARG A 105 -2.69 -16.82 -5.67
CA ARG A 105 -1.72 -17.70 -4.99
C ARG A 105 -2.02 -19.15 -5.37
N THR A 106 -1.01 -19.86 -5.84
CA THR A 106 -1.06 -21.28 -6.19
C THR A 106 -0.63 -22.16 -5.03
#